data_AF-A0A5S3PNU4-F1
#
_entry.id   AF-A0A5S3PNU4-F1
#
_cell.length_a   1.000
_cell.length_b   1.000
_cell.length_c   1.000
_cell.angle_alpha   90.00
_cell.angle_beta   90.00
_cell.angle_gamma   90.00
#
_symmetry.space_group_name_H-M   'P 1'
#
loop_
_entity.id
_entity.type
_entity.pdbx_description
1 polymer ?
#
loop_
_entity_poly.entity_id
_entity_poly.type
_entity_poly.pdbx_seq_one_letter_code
_entity_poly.pdbx_strand_id
1 'polypeptide(L)'
;MKKTIIPLFYILFVLLSCSDNDDTIMPACGVNNPIQELEWLRTEIERRKANPNEDMKYCYIIQAEFNGEDIFVYEDCNPFVDKAIPFFNCEGTMINTQDNPIGFDDIRNKVIIWKPKNFVCNIDF
;
A
#
# COMPACT_ATOMS: atom_id res chain seq x y z
N MET A 1 -40.12 -23.48 -41.24
CA MET A 1 -38.77 -24.07 -41.13
C MET A 1 -37.80 -23.00 -40.68
N LYS A 2 -36.97 -23.36 -39.70
CA LYS A 2 -35.98 -22.53 -39.00
C LYS A 2 -35.03 -21.81 -39.96
N LYS A 3 -34.57 -20.63 -39.58
CA LYS A 3 -33.14 -20.26 -39.50
C LYS A 3 -33.01 -18.82 -38.98
N THR A 4 -32.97 -18.69 -37.66
CA THR A 4 -32.35 -17.55 -36.98
C THR A 4 -30.86 -17.58 -37.29
N ILE A 5 -30.35 -16.56 -38.00
CA ILE A 5 -28.93 -16.33 -38.22
C ILE A 5 -28.58 -15.06 -37.47
N ILE A 6 -28.13 -15.22 -36.22
CA ILE A 6 -27.40 -14.18 -35.49
C ILE A 6 -25.96 -14.69 -35.40
N PRO A 7 -25.00 -14.12 -36.13
CA PRO A 7 -23.60 -14.39 -35.88
C PRO A 7 -23.01 -13.24 -35.05
N LEU A 8 -22.90 -13.50 -33.74
CA LEU A 8 -21.59 -13.60 -33.09
C LEU A 8 -20.60 -12.42 -33.31
N PHE A 9 -21.00 -11.18 -32.99
CA PHE A 9 -20.05 -10.04 -32.96
C PHE A 9 -20.21 -9.17 -31.71
N TYR A 10 -20.47 -9.79 -30.55
CA TYR A 10 -20.66 -9.08 -29.28
C TYR A 10 -19.95 -9.75 -28.09
N ILE A 11 -18.83 -10.43 -28.34
CA ILE A 11 -18.03 -11.07 -27.28
C ILE A 11 -16.54 -10.76 -27.48
N LEU A 12 -16.19 -9.48 -27.63
CA LEU A 12 -14.79 -9.07 -27.63
C LEU A 12 -14.58 -7.76 -26.87
N PHE A 13 -15.16 -7.63 -25.67
CA PHE A 13 -14.94 -6.47 -24.80
C PHE A 13 -14.73 -6.81 -23.32
N VAL A 14 -14.37 -8.05 -22.98
CA VAL A 14 -14.22 -8.48 -21.56
C VAL A 14 -12.81 -8.98 -21.22
N LEU A 15 -11.77 -8.64 -21.99
CA LEU A 15 -10.39 -9.08 -21.69
C LEU A 15 -9.50 -8.01 -21.03
N LEU A 16 -10.07 -6.96 -20.44
CA LEU A 16 -9.35 -6.12 -19.48
C LEU A 16 -9.88 -6.39 -18.07
N SER A 17 -9.71 -7.63 -17.61
CA SER A 17 -10.03 -8.02 -16.24
C SER A 17 -8.73 -8.19 -15.45
N CYS A 18 -8.63 -7.41 -14.37
CA CYS A 18 -7.74 -7.53 -13.22
C CYS A 18 -6.22 -7.45 -13.51
N SER A 19 -5.64 -6.26 -13.33
CA SER A 19 -4.25 -6.19 -12.92
C SER A 19 -4.20 -6.59 -11.45
N ASP A 20 -3.48 -7.67 -11.13
CA ASP A 20 -3.16 -8.13 -9.77
C ASP A 20 -2.39 -7.06 -8.97
N ASN A 21 -3.11 -6.02 -8.54
CA ASN A 21 -2.60 -5.02 -7.62
C ASN A 21 -3.38 -5.29 -6.34
N ASP A 22 -2.84 -6.18 -5.52
CA ASP A 22 -3.30 -6.56 -4.18
C ASP A 22 -3.29 -5.40 -3.16
N ASP A 23 -3.21 -4.16 -3.64
CA ASP A 23 -3.12 -2.94 -2.86
C ASP A 23 -4.54 -2.54 -2.40
N THR A 24 -4.73 -2.45 -1.09
CA THR A 24 -5.98 -1.96 -0.52
C THR A 24 -6.07 -0.46 -0.73
N ILE A 25 -7.06 -0.02 -1.51
CA ILE A 25 -7.35 1.42 -1.66
C ILE A 25 -8.12 1.87 -0.42
N MET A 26 -7.46 2.66 0.43
CA MET A 26 -8.06 3.31 1.59
C MET A 26 -7.91 4.83 1.43
N PRO A 27 -9.00 5.62 1.48
CA PRO A 27 -8.90 7.07 1.48
C PRO A 27 -8.09 7.58 2.67
N ALA A 28 -7.30 8.62 2.47
CA ALA A 28 -6.49 9.27 3.51
C ALA A 28 -6.13 10.68 3.04
N CYS A 29 -5.79 11.58 3.97
CA CYS A 29 -5.22 12.89 3.64
C CYS A 29 -6.08 13.71 2.66
N GLY A 30 -7.40 13.54 2.72
CA GLY A 30 -8.34 14.21 1.84
C GLY A 30 -8.34 13.72 0.38
N VAL A 31 -7.66 12.61 0.05
CA VAL A 31 -7.65 11.99 -1.28
C VAL A 31 -8.25 10.58 -1.25
N ASN A 32 -8.76 10.12 -2.39
CA ASN A 32 -9.44 8.82 -2.48
C ASN A 32 -8.45 7.66 -2.62
N ASN A 33 -7.31 7.92 -3.27
CA ASN A 33 -6.27 6.94 -3.53
C ASN A 33 -4.89 7.52 -3.17
N PRO A 34 -4.50 7.51 -1.89
CA PRO A 34 -3.25 8.08 -1.41
C PRO A 34 -2.00 7.56 -2.14
N ILE A 35 -1.95 6.27 -2.48
CA ILE A 35 -0.78 5.68 -3.16
C ILE A 35 -0.61 6.17 -4.62
N GLN A 36 -1.64 6.79 -5.20
CA GLN A 36 -1.58 7.41 -6.54
C GLN A 36 -1.57 8.94 -6.48
N GLU A 37 -2.28 9.53 -5.52
CA GLU A 37 -2.53 10.97 -5.46
C GLU A 37 -1.54 11.73 -4.57
N LEU A 38 -0.94 11.08 -3.56
CA LEU A 38 0.15 11.68 -2.78
C LEU A 38 1.48 11.45 -3.49
N GLU A 39 2.04 12.53 -4.06
CA GLU A 39 3.26 12.48 -4.88
C GLU A 39 4.44 11.81 -4.18
N TRP A 40 4.65 12.13 -2.89
CA TRP A 40 5.76 11.59 -2.11
C TRP A 40 5.60 10.08 -1.86
N LEU A 41 4.38 9.63 -1.57
CA LEU A 41 4.07 8.22 -1.29
C LEU A 41 4.16 7.40 -2.57
N ARG A 42 3.55 7.90 -3.66
CA ARG A 42 3.65 7.30 -4.98
C ARG A 42 5.12 7.16 -5.41
N THR A 43 5.91 8.22 -5.26
CA THR A 43 7.33 8.22 -5.63
C THR A 43 8.12 7.20 -4.81
N GLU A 44 7.87 7.09 -3.50
CA GLU A 44 8.53 6.09 -2.67
C GLU A 44 8.16 4.66 -3.09
N ILE A 45 6.88 4.40 -3.36
CA ILE A 45 6.41 3.09 -3.85
C ILE A 45 7.08 2.73 -5.18
N GLU A 46 7.13 3.66 -6.13
CA GLU A 46 7.79 3.42 -7.42
C GLU A 46 9.30 3.23 -7.27
N ARG A 47 9.94 3.96 -6.35
CA ARG A 47 11.37 3.75 -6.02
C ARG A 47 11.61 2.34 -5.48
N ARG A 48 10.75 1.82 -4.60
CA ARG A 48 10.84 0.45 -4.08
C ARG A 48 10.63 -0.60 -5.16
N LYS A 49 9.65 -0.41 -6.04
CA LYS A 49 9.38 -1.28 -7.20
C LYS A 49 10.57 -1.33 -8.18
N ALA A 50 11.20 -0.19 -8.43
CA ALA A 50 12.32 -0.07 -9.36
C ALA A 50 13.64 -0.66 -8.81
N ASN A 51 13.77 -0.79 -7.49
CA ASN A 51 14.99 -1.23 -6.82
C ASN A 51 14.74 -2.41 -5.87
N PRO A 52 14.27 -3.56 -6.39
CA PRO A 52 14.04 -4.74 -5.55
C PRO A 52 15.36 -5.26 -5.00
N ASN A 53 15.36 -5.64 -3.72
CA ASN A 53 16.44 -6.39 -3.07
C ASN A 53 15.85 -7.56 -2.29
N GLU A 54 16.70 -8.47 -1.79
CA GLU A 54 16.26 -9.66 -1.07
C GLU A 54 15.47 -9.35 0.21
N ASP A 55 15.74 -8.20 0.84
CA ASP A 55 15.03 -7.77 2.05
C ASP A 55 13.63 -7.22 1.74
N MET A 56 13.38 -6.78 0.50
CA MET A 56 12.14 -6.12 0.12
C MET A 56 10.92 -6.99 0.42
N LYS A 57 11.03 -8.32 0.34
CA LYS A 57 9.95 -9.28 0.64
C LYS A 57 9.35 -9.15 2.06
N TYR A 58 10.10 -8.53 2.98
CA TYR A 58 9.66 -8.27 4.36
C TYR A 58 9.09 -6.86 4.54
N CYS A 59 9.32 -5.95 3.59
CA CYS A 59 8.93 -4.56 3.68
C CYS A 59 7.50 -4.33 3.18
N TYR A 60 6.77 -3.44 3.84
CA TYR A 60 5.44 -3.01 3.43
C TYR A 60 5.15 -1.57 3.88
N ILE A 61 4.04 -1.00 3.43
CA ILE A 61 3.56 0.30 3.90
C ILE A 61 2.14 0.11 4.44
N ILE A 62 1.93 0.63 5.65
CA ILE A 62 0.60 0.71 6.24
C ILE A 62 0.11 2.15 6.25
N GLN A 63 -1.20 2.30 6.12
CA GLN A 63 -1.94 3.47 6.58
C GLN A 63 -2.44 3.20 8.00
N ALA A 64 -2.43 4.21 8.85
CA ALA A 64 -2.96 4.16 10.21
C ALA A 64 -3.42 5.55 10.65
N GLU A 65 -3.98 5.63 11.85
CA GLU A 65 -4.35 6.89 12.50
C GLU A 65 -3.49 7.15 13.74
N PHE A 66 -2.99 8.38 13.89
CA PHE A 66 -2.34 8.89 15.09
C PHE A 66 -3.00 10.19 15.52
N ASN A 67 -3.55 10.25 16.73
CA ASN A 67 -4.31 11.41 17.24
C ASN A 67 -5.44 11.91 16.31
N GLY A 68 -6.04 11.00 15.54
CA GLY A 68 -7.12 11.31 14.59
C GLY A 68 -6.64 11.86 13.24
N GLU A 69 -5.32 11.93 13.02
CA GLU A 69 -4.70 12.29 11.75
C GLU A 69 -4.26 11.03 11.01
N ASP A 70 -4.40 11.04 9.67
CA ASP A 70 -3.90 9.98 8.81
C ASP A 70 -2.37 9.98 8.78
N ILE A 71 -1.78 8.80 8.91
CA ILE A 71 -0.34 8.59 8.84
C ILE A 71 0.01 7.36 8.00
N PHE A 72 1.28 7.30 7.59
CA PHE A 72 1.84 6.19 6.85
C PHE A 72 3.09 5.67 7.55
N VAL A 73 3.24 4.36 7.63
CA VAL A 73 4.36 3.73 8.34
C VAL A 73 5.07 2.74 7.43
N TYR A 74 6.39 2.80 7.41
CA TYR A 74 7.22 1.87 6.62
C TYR A 74 7.66 0.70 7.48
N GLU A 75 6.94 -0.40 7.35
CA GLU A 75 7.11 -1.58 8.20
C GLU A 75 8.04 -2.62 7.57
N ASP A 76 8.61 -3.45 8.44
CA ASP A 76 9.46 -4.61 8.10
C ASP A 76 9.20 -5.75 9.10
N CYS A 77 8.84 -6.94 8.60
CA CYS A 77 8.57 -8.10 9.45
C CYS A 77 9.76 -9.06 9.61
N ASN A 78 10.96 -8.70 9.14
CA ASN A 78 12.15 -9.54 9.21
C ASN A 78 12.61 -9.69 10.68
N PRO A 79 12.47 -10.89 11.29
CA PRO A 79 12.75 -11.06 12.73
C PRO A 79 14.24 -10.97 13.07
N PHE A 80 15.13 -10.91 12.07
CA PHE A 80 16.57 -10.82 12.25
C PHE A 80 17.12 -9.40 12.10
N VAL A 81 16.25 -8.42 11.86
CA VAL A 81 16.65 -7.04 11.57
C VAL A 81 15.94 -6.10 12.52
N ASP A 82 16.74 -5.35 13.29
CA ASP A 82 16.26 -4.23 14.11
C ASP A 82 16.39 -2.94 13.30
N LYS A 83 15.27 -2.45 12.77
CA LYS A 83 15.19 -1.25 11.94
C LYS A 83 14.38 -0.18 12.65
N ALA A 84 14.84 1.06 12.59
CA ALA A 84 14.00 2.20 12.91
C ALA A 84 12.85 2.28 11.90
N ILE A 85 11.61 2.23 12.41
CA ILE A 85 10.38 2.28 11.61
C ILE A 85 9.92 3.73 11.50
N PRO A 86 9.99 4.37 10.32
CA PRO A 86 9.57 5.75 10.16
C PRO A 86 8.06 5.90 9.92
N PHE A 87 7.50 6.95 10.50
CA PHE A 87 6.08 7.35 10.46
C PHE A 87 6.02 8.70 9.75
N PHE A 88 5.12 8.84 8.78
CA PHE A 88 4.96 10.04 7.96
C PHE A 88 3.54 10.57 8.06
N ASN A 89 3.41 11.89 8.11
CA ASN A 89 2.12 12.56 7.97
C ASN A 89 1.72 12.74 6.49
N CYS A 90 0.59 13.40 6.25
CA CYS A 90 0.08 13.67 4.91
C CYS A 90 1.02 14.49 4.00
N GLU A 91 1.86 15.35 4.58
CA GLU A 91 2.87 16.11 3.84
C GLU A 91 4.15 15.31 3.53
N GLY A 92 4.24 14.05 3.97
CA GLY A 92 5.44 13.23 3.83
C GLY A 92 6.56 13.61 4.80
N THR A 93 6.22 14.31 5.89
CA THR A 93 7.15 14.68 6.96
C THR A 93 7.22 13.56 7.98
N MET A 94 8.44 13.15 8.35
CA MET A 94 8.64 12.16 9.40
C MET A 94 8.24 12.75 10.76
N ILE A 95 7.34 12.07 11.48
CA ILE A 95 6.75 12.57 12.73
C ILE A 95 7.24 11.83 13.97
N ASN A 96 7.78 10.63 13.83
CA ASN A 96 8.42 9.92 14.93
C ASN A 96 9.91 10.30 15.00
N THR A 97 10.28 10.99 16.07
CA THR A 97 11.64 11.48 16.29
C THR A 97 12.09 11.12 17.70
N GLN A 98 13.37 11.38 18.04
CA GLN A 98 13.85 11.16 19.41
C GLN A 98 13.07 12.01 20.44
N ASP A 99 12.66 13.21 20.05
CA ASP A 99 11.91 14.14 20.92
C ASP A 99 10.39 13.86 20.91
N ASN A 100 9.91 13.07 19.94
CA ASN A 100 8.51 12.66 19.81
C ASN A 100 8.45 11.17 19.44
N PRO A 101 8.71 10.26 20.39
CA PRO A 101 8.66 8.84 20.13
C PRO A 101 7.20 8.43 19.89
N ILE A 102 6.91 7.94 18.69
CA ILE A 102 5.64 7.31 18.34
C ILE A 102 5.95 5.84 18.06
N GLY A 103 5.25 4.95 18.77
CA GLY A 103 5.34 3.51 18.60
C GLY A 103 4.13 2.92 17.88
N PHE A 104 4.23 1.63 17.56
CA PHE A 104 3.17 0.88 16.90
C PHE A 104 1.89 0.75 17.75
N ASP A 105 2.02 0.85 19.08
CA ASP A 105 0.90 0.82 20.03
C ASP A 105 0.13 2.15 20.09
N ASP A 106 0.73 3.25 19.63
CA ASP A 106 0.11 4.58 19.65
C ASP A 106 -0.85 4.82 18.47
N ILE A 107 -0.84 3.90 17.49
CA ILE A 107 -1.54 4.05 16.21
C ILE A 107 -2.67 3.03 16.04
N ARG A 108 -3.72 3.42 15.32
CA ARG A 108 -4.96 2.62 15.17
C ARG A 108 -5.34 2.46 13.70
N ASN A 109 -6.37 1.65 13.44
CA ASN A 109 -6.96 1.47 12.10
C ASN A 109 -5.91 1.10 11.03
N LYS A 110 -5.02 0.18 11.39
CA LYS A 110 -3.89 -0.23 10.56
C LYS A 110 -4.37 -1.00 9.33
N VAL A 111 -3.90 -0.60 8.15
CA VAL A 111 -4.22 -1.26 6.88
C VAL A 111 -2.99 -1.28 6.00
N ILE A 112 -2.65 -2.45 5.43
CA ILE A 112 -1.60 -2.55 4.41
C ILE A 112 -2.12 -1.92 3.12
N ILE A 113 -1.50 -0.81 2.70
CA ILE A 113 -1.83 -0.11 1.46
C ILE A 113 -0.84 -0.40 0.34
N TRP A 114 0.32 -0.99 0.66
CA TRP A 114 1.28 -1.47 -0.33
C TRP A 114 2.17 -2.59 0.23
N LYS A 115 2.41 -3.60 -0.62
CA LYS A 115 3.35 -4.71 -0.36
C LYS A 115 4.00 -5.16 -1.69
N PRO A 116 5.22 -5.73 -1.69
CA PRO A 116 5.82 -6.28 -2.90
C PRO A 116 5.12 -7.58 -3.34
N LYS A 117 5.30 -7.97 -4.60
CA LYS A 117 4.69 -9.21 -5.14
C LYS A 117 5.13 -10.49 -4.43
N ASN A 118 6.36 -10.53 -3.93
CA ASN A 118 6.94 -11.66 -3.21
C ASN A 118 6.83 -11.50 -1.68
N PHE A 119 5.87 -10.71 -1.19
CA PHE A 119 5.64 -10.46 0.23
C PHE A 119 5.52 -11.77 1.04
N VAL A 120 6.27 -11.88 2.13
CA VAL A 120 6.32 -13.11 2.96
C VAL A 120 5.78 -12.93 4.37
N CYS A 121 5.41 -11.71 4.76
CA CYS A 121 4.92 -11.48 6.11
C CYS A 121 3.52 -12.04 6.31
N ASN A 122 3.27 -12.58 7.50
CA ASN A 122 1.94 -12.91 7.98
C ASN A 122 1.52 -11.86 9.01
N ILE A 123 0.76 -10.86 8.57
CA ILE A 123 0.38 -9.71 9.39
C ILE A 123 -1.10 -9.83 9.76
N ASP A 124 -1.38 -9.71 11.06
CA ASP A 124 -2.71 -9.57 11.64
C ASP A 124 -2.64 -8.36 12.58
N PHE A 125 -3.61 -7.45 12.50
CA PHE A 125 -3.60 -6.17 13.23
C PHE A 125 -4.55 -6.18 14.42
#